data_AF-A0A2A4ZMH8-F1
#
_entry.id   AF-A0A2A4ZMH8-F1
#
_cell.length_a   1.000
_cell.length_b   1.000
_cell.length_c   1.000
_cell.angle_alpha   90.00
_cell.angle_beta   90.00
_cell.angle_gamma   90.00
#
_symmetry.space_group_name_H-M   'P 1'
#
loop_
_entity.id
_entity.type
_entity.pdbx_description
1 polymer ?
#
loop_
_entity_poly.entity_id
_entity_poly.type
_entity_poly.pdbx_seq_one_letter_code
_entity_poly.pdbx_strand_id
1 'polypeptide(L)'
;MLWPNPPQITDVPETVVIPAGSYSYRPSGDFRIGTRSVDAPRETRSADADLEIMKYPVSESLYAQCVAAAACTATTVIGLLEAPQTDISYLDATDFAQWYSEMTQQAWRLPSDDEWVRAAGERYVDAGLGIDKDEEDPSKRWLANYRRLVSERGDADVEIHPLGHFGVNELGVSDIAGNIWEWTESCFVNGQVSEDGSTVVEQTNYCGVRAVQGKHRAFIIEFVRDAKVGGCAVGIPPDYLGFRLVREG
;
A
#
# COMPACT_ATOMS: atom_id res chain seq x y z
N MET A 1 -13.69 34.88 23.13
CA MET A 1 -13.90 34.36 21.76
C MET A 1 -14.10 32.86 21.90
N LEU A 2 -15.33 32.38 21.73
CA LEU A 2 -15.61 30.95 21.62
C LEU A 2 -15.29 30.60 20.17
N TRP A 3 -14.18 29.93 19.91
CA TRP A 3 -13.96 29.33 18.61
C TRP A 3 -15.02 28.23 18.43
N PRO A 4 -15.74 28.18 17.29
CA PRO A 4 -16.62 27.05 17.03
C PRO A 4 -15.78 25.78 17.10
N ASN A 5 -16.29 24.75 17.80
CA ASN A 5 -15.65 23.43 17.78
C ASN A 5 -15.48 23.00 16.32
N PRO A 6 -14.31 22.45 15.94
CA PRO A 6 -14.12 21.93 14.59
C PRO A 6 -15.22 20.90 14.29
N PRO A 7 -15.78 20.90 13.07
CA PRO A 7 -16.82 19.94 12.69
C PRO A 7 -16.30 18.52 12.96
N GLN A 8 -17.03 17.79 13.80
CA GLN A 8 -16.66 16.42 14.17
C GLN A 8 -17.14 15.49 13.06
N ILE A 9 -16.29 14.56 12.62
CA ILE A 9 -16.74 13.44 11.77
C ILE A 9 -17.59 12.53 12.67
N THR A 10 -18.88 12.48 12.40
CA THR A 10 -19.84 11.71 13.21
C THR A 10 -19.94 10.25 12.80
N ASP A 11 -19.53 9.93 11.57
CA ASP A 11 -19.55 8.58 11.03
C ASP A 11 -18.09 8.13 10.78
N VAL A 12 -17.52 7.52 11.81
CA VAL A 12 -16.14 6.98 11.78
C VAL A 12 -16.21 5.63 11.06
N PRO A 13 -15.36 5.36 10.06
CA PRO A 13 -15.39 4.12 9.32
C PRO A 13 -15.05 2.94 10.23
N GLU A 14 -15.62 1.79 9.89
CA GLU A 14 -15.36 0.53 10.58
C GLU A 14 -13.86 0.19 10.54
N THR A 15 -13.30 -0.19 11.68
CA THR A 15 -11.92 -0.66 11.81
C THR A 15 -11.85 -2.13 12.15
N VAL A 16 -10.69 -2.72 11.87
CA VAL A 16 -10.32 -4.10 12.16
C VAL A 16 -9.03 -4.08 12.97
N VAL A 17 -8.96 -4.91 14.01
CA VAL A 17 -7.76 -5.07 14.83
C VAL A 17 -7.01 -6.32 14.38
N ILE A 18 -5.79 -6.13 13.90
CA ILE A 18 -4.85 -7.19 13.54
C ILE A 18 -3.94 -7.45 14.75
N PRO A 19 -3.96 -8.65 15.34
CA PRO A 19 -3.19 -8.92 16.54
C PRO A 19 -1.68 -8.67 16.39
N ALA A 20 -1.04 -8.32 17.50
CA ALA A 20 0.40 -8.41 17.68
C ALA A 20 0.89 -9.84 17.40
N GLY A 21 2.15 -9.98 17.01
CA GLY A 21 2.75 -11.29 16.77
C GLY A 21 3.78 -11.33 15.66
N SER A 22 4.27 -12.54 15.38
CA SER A 22 5.27 -12.77 14.35
C SER A 22 4.64 -12.95 12.98
N TYR A 23 5.30 -12.40 11.96
CA TYR A 23 4.86 -12.50 10.58
C TYR A 23 6.06 -12.55 9.64
N SER A 24 5.83 -13.11 8.45
CA SER A 24 6.85 -13.17 7.42
C SER A 24 6.77 -11.94 6.53
N TYR A 25 7.90 -11.31 6.26
CA TYR A 25 7.98 -10.11 5.46
C TYR A 25 9.20 -10.15 4.55
N ARG A 26 9.03 -9.67 3.32
CA ARG A 26 10.15 -9.41 2.42
C ARG A 26 10.31 -7.89 2.25
N PRO A 27 11.48 -7.32 2.57
CA PRO A 27 11.78 -5.91 2.38
C PRO A 27 11.36 -5.40 1.00
N SER A 28 10.62 -4.28 1.00
CA SER A 28 10.16 -3.60 -0.22
C SER A 28 11.27 -2.77 -0.85
N GLY A 29 11.73 -3.16 -2.03
CA GLY A 29 12.75 -2.39 -2.74
C GLY A 29 13.51 -3.18 -3.79
N ASP A 30 14.66 -2.67 -4.18
CA ASP A 30 15.61 -3.32 -5.06
C ASP A 30 16.87 -3.69 -4.28
N PHE A 31 17.24 -4.97 -4.32
CA PHE A 31 18.28 -5.54 -3.50
C PHE A 31 19.30 -6.26 -4.37
N ARG A 32 20.58 -6.17 -3.99
CA ARG A 32 21.69 -6.71 -4.78
C ARG A 32 22.69 -7.49 -3.95
N ILE A 33 23.28 -8.52 -4.57
CA ILE A 33 24.57 -9.09 -4.14
C ILE A 33 25.61 -8.58 -5.13
N GLY A 34 26.45 -7.65 -4.68
CA GLY A 34 27.34 -6.91 -5.58
C GLY A 34 26.53 -6.12 -6.62
N THR A 35 26.62 -6.50 -7.90
CA THR A 35 25.88 -5.86 -8.99
C THR A 35 24.63 -6.62 -9.43
N ARG A 36 24.42 -7.85 -8.92
CA ARG A 36 23.31 -8.72 -9.34
C ARG A 36 22.06 -8.44 -8.51
N SER A 37 20.93 -8.15 -9.16
CA SER A 37 19.64 -8.04 -8.48
C SER A 37 19.17 -9.40 -7.97
N VAL A 38 18.79 -9.44 -6.70
CA VAL A 38 18.27 -10.63 -6.00
C VAL A 38 16.94 -10.29 -5.32
N ASP A 39 16.23 -11.31 -4.88
CA ASP A 39 15.13 -11.08 -3.94
C ASP A 39 15.73 -10.71 -2.58
N ALA A 40 15.20 -9.68 -1.92
CA ALA A 40 15.59 -9.38 -0.54
C ALA A 40 15.36 -10.63 0.33
N PRO A 41 16.22 -10.97 1.30
CA PRO A 41 15.98 -12.12 2.17
C PRO A 41 14.63 -11.97 2.88
N ARG A 42 13.89 -13.08 3.00
CA ARG A 42 12.63 -13.10 3.74
C ARG A 42 12.96 -13.08 5.23
N GLU A 43 12.36 -12.14 5.94
CA GLU A 43 12.57 -11.92 7.36
C GLU A 43 11.36 -12.44 8.15
N THR A 44 11.62 -12.89 9.37
CA THR A 44 10.57 -13.02 10.39
C THR A 44 10.62 -11.76 11.23
N ARG A 45 9.54 -10.98 11.19
CA ARG A 45 9.37 -9.78 12.01
C ARG A 45 8.41 -10.07 13.15
N SER A 46 8.44 -9.23 14.17
CA SER A 46 7.51 -9.25 15.28
C SER A 46 6.88 -7.86 15.40
N ALA A 47 5.56 -7.82 15.52
CA ALA A 47 4.84 -6.63 15.93
C ALA A 47 4.54 -6.72 17.43
N ASP A 48 4.97 -5.71 18.18
CA ASP A 48 4.81 -5.66 19.63
C ASP A 48 3.41 -5.20 20.07
N ALA A 49 2.63 -4.65 19.13
CA ALA A 49 1.29 -4.14 19.37
C ALA A 49 0.31 -4.57 18.27
N ASP A 50 -0.96 -4.56 18.64
CA ASP A 50 -2.07 -4.70 17.72
C ASP A 50 -2.08 -3.54 16.73
N LEU A 51 -2.43 -3.82 15.48
CA LEU A 51 -2.60 -2.82 14.44
C LEU A 51 -4.09 -2.61 14.21
N GLU A 52 -4.57 -1.40 14.38
CA GLU A 52 -5.94 -1.06 14.01
C GLU A 52 -5.96 -0.39 12.63
N ILE A 53 -6.70 -0.99 11.68
CA ILE A 53 -6.75 -0.56 10.28
C ILE A 53 -8.20 -0.35 9.84
N MET A 54 -8.44 0.62 8.95
CA MET A 54 -9.74 0.76 8.29
C MET A 54 -10.10 -0.53 7.54
N LYS A 55 -11.33 -1.02 7.76
CA LYS A 55 -11.83 -2.23 7.12
C LYS A 55 -11.90 -2.10 5.60
N TYR A 56 -12.33 -0.94 5.14
CA TYR A 56 -12.47 -0.59 3.73
C TYR A 56 -11.50 0.55 3.36
N PRO A 57 -11.13 0.70 2.08
CA PRO A 57 -10.50 1.92 1.59
C PRO A 57 -11.34 3.17 1.86
N VAL A 58 -10.68 4.33 1.87
CA VAL A 58 -11.38 5.62 1.97
C VAL A 58 -12.29 5.79 0.75
N SER A 59 -13.58 6.01 0.98
CA SER A 59 -14.60 6.16 -0.06
C SER A 59 -14.61 7.56 -0.67
N GLU A 60 -15.26 7.72 -1.84
CA GLU A 60 -15.53 9.03 -2.42
C GLU A 60 -16.33 9.92 -1.46
N SER A 61 -17.33 9.35 -0.78
CA SER A 61 -18.18 10.06 0.19
C SER A 61 -17.40 10.57 1.39
N LEU A 62 -16.42 9.80 1.89
CA LEU A 62 -15.58 10.21 3.00
C LEU A 62 -14.53 11.23 2.56
N TYR A 63 -13.88 11.02 1.40
CA TYR A 63 -12.90 11.98 0.86
C TYR A 63 -13.55 13.33 0.55
N ALA A 64 -14.77 13.33 0.01
CA ALA A 64 -15.53 14.55 -0.28
C ALA A 64 -15.78 15.43 0.96
N GLN A 65 -15.82 14.87 2.17
CA GLN A 65 -15.91 15.66 3.40
C GLN A 65 -14.64 16.49 3.64
N CYS A 66 -13.47 15.92 3.37
CA CYS A 66 -12.19 16.64 3.45
C CYS A 66 -12.11 17.76 2.41
N VAL A 67 -12.56 17.48 1.19
CA VAL A 67 -12.64 18.48 0.10
C VAL A 67 -13.62 19.60 0.47
N ALA A 68 -14.79 19.27 1.03
CA ALA A 68 -15.78 20.26 1.47
C ALA A 68 -15.26 21.14 2.63
N ALA A 69 -14.37 20.61 3.46
CA ALA A 69 -13.65 21.35 4.49
C ALA A 69 -12.47 22.19 3.94
N ALA A 70 -12.22 22.16 2.63
CA ALA A 70 -11.09 22.79 1.95
C ALA A 70 -9.71 22.35 2.48
N ALA A 71 -9.64 21.15 3.07
CA ALA A 71 -8.41 20.56 3.57
C ALA A 71 -7.74 19.61 2.56
N CYS A 72 -8.53 19.01 1.65
CA CYS A 72 -8.03 18.15 0.58
C CYS A 72 -8.24 18.76 -0.81
N THR A 73 -7.36 18.42 -1.74
CA THR A 73 -7.52 18.77 -3.16
C THR A 73 -8.62 17.92 -3.80
N ALA A 74 -9.53 18.52 -4.56
CA ALA A 74 -10.50 17.75 -5.34
C ALA A 74 -9.80 16.93 -6.44
N THR A 75 -10.14 15.65 -6.53
CA THR A 75 -9.61 14.72 -7.54
C THR A 75 -10.74 14.15 -8.40
N THR A 76 -10.38 13.31 -9.38
CA THR A 76 -11.36 12.65 -10.23
C THR A 76 -12.23 11.70 -9.40
N VAL A 77 -13.54 11.73 -9.65
CA VAL A 77 -14.52 10.81 -9.05
C VAL A 77 -15.24 10.06 -10.16
N ILE A 78 -15.59 8.81 -9.89
CA ILE A 78 -16.44 7.98 -10.76
C ILE A 78 -17.93 8.19 -10.46
N GLY A 79 -18.27 8.86 -9.36
CA GLY A 79 -19.64 9.22 -8.99
C GLY A 79 -20.37 8.12 -8.21
N LEU A 80 -19.63 7.23 -7.57
CA LEU A 80 -20.16 6.18 -6.71
C LEU A 80 -19.69 6.47 -5.28
N LEU A 81 -20.58 7.05 -4.48
CA LEU A 81 -20.28 7.51 -3.11
C LEU A 81 -19.60 6.44 -2.25
N GLU A 82 -20.07 5.20 -2.35
CA GLU A 82 -19.56 4.04 -1.61
C GLU A 82 -18.59 3.20 -2.45
N ALA A 83 -17.86 3.82 -3.38
CA ALA A 83 -16.69 3.24 -4.03
C ALA A 83 -15.42 3.87 -3.45
N PRO A 84 -14.25 3.21 -3.56
CA PRO A 84 -13.00 3.81 -3.13
C PRO A 84 -12.70 5.11 -3.89
N GLN A 85 -12.22 6.11 -3.17
CA GLN A 85 -11.65 7.30 -3.81
C GLN A 85 -10.37 6.88 -4.54
N THR A 86 -10.29 7.24 -5.83
CA THR A 86 -9.14 6.95 -6.69
C THR A 86 -8.52 8.25 -7.23
N ASP A 87 -7.46 8.12 -8.04
CA ASP A 87 -6.73 9.27 -8.62
C ASP A 87 -6.14 10.16 -7.51
N ILE A 88 -5.58 9.49 -6.49
CA ILE A 88 -5.01 10.08 -5.28
C ILE A 88 -3.49 9.90 -5.32
N SER A 89 -2.75 10.96 -5.05
CA SER A 89 -1.30 10.89 -4.81
C SER A 89 -1.01 10.57 -3.35
N TYR A 90 0.23 10.20 -3.04
CA TYR A 90 0.65 10.01 -1.65
C TYR A 90 0.40 11.29 -0.81
N LEU A 91 0.68 12.46 -1.39
CA LEU A 91 0.49 13.76 -0.73
C LEU A 91 -0.98 14.02 -0.40
N ASP A 92 -1.88 13.75 -1.35
CA ASP A 92 -3.33 13.90 -1.14
C ASP A 92 -3.83 12.96 -0.03
N ALA A 93 -3.29 11.73 0.04
CA ALA A 93 -3.63 10.76 1.07
C ALA A 93 -3.10 11.17 2.46
N THR A 94 -1.91 11.77 2.53
CA THR A 94 -1.36 12.30 3.79
C THR A 94 -2.12 13.53 4.28
N ASP A 95 -2.53 14.43 3.38
CA ASP A 95 -3.36 15.59 3.72
C ASP A 95 -4.71 15.13 4.29
N PHE A 96 -5.31 14.11 3.68
CA PHE A 96 -6.52 13.49 4.21
C PHE A 96 -6.28 12.87 5.60
N ALA A 97 -5.20 12.11 5.79
CA ALA A 97 -4.90 11.48 7.07
C ALA A 97 -4.71 12.51 8.20
N GLN A 98 -4.03 13.62 7.91
CA GLN A 98 -3.87 14.72 8.85
C GLN A 98 -5.22 15.35 9.21
N TRP A 99 -6.01 15.74 8.20
CA TRP A 99 -7.33 16.32 8.41
C TRP A 99 -8.24 15.36 9.20
N TYR A 100 -8.23 14.08 8.83
CA TYR A 100 -9.05 13.06 9.47
C TYR A 100 -8.66 12.87 10.94
N SER A 101 -7.36 12.96 11.25
CA SER A 101 -6.86 12.96 12.61
C SER A 101 -7.35 14.14 13.44
N GLU A 102 -7.29 15.34 12.87
CA GLU A 102 -7.79 16.55 13.51
C GLU A 102 -9.30 16.47 13.77
N MET A 103 -10.09 15.95 12.82
CA MET A 103 -11.55 15.90 12.96
C MET A 103 -12.03 14.81 13.94
N THR A 104 -11.30 13.70 14.04
CA THR A 104 -11.64 12.57 14.92
C THR A 104 -10.96 12.63 16.29
N GLN A 105 -9.97 13.51 16.47
CA GLN A 105 -9.11 13.57 17.65
C GLN A 105 -8.41 12.23 17.94
N GLN A 106 -8.10 11.49 16.88
CA GLN A 106 -7.40 10.21 16.88
C GLN A 106 -6.24 10.31 15.90
N ALA A 107 -5.11 9.66 16.19
CA ALA A 107 -3.96 9.69 15.28
C ALA A 107 -4.15 8.68 14.15
N TRP A 108 -4.29 9.16 12.92
CA TRP A 108 -4.42 8.34 11.72
C TRP A 108 -3.28 8.62 10.74
N ARG A 109 -2.77 7.55 10.13
CA ARG A 109 -1.74 7.62 9.09
C ARG A 109 -1.95 6.53 8.04
N LEU A 110 -1.21 6.61 6.94
CA LEU A 110 -1.11 5.50 6.00
C LEU A 110 -0.39 4.31 6.67
N PRO A 111 -0.77 3.07 6.38
CA PRO A 111 -0.02 1.91 6.85
C PRO A 111 1.41 1.94 6.29
N SER A 112 2.36 1.36 7.02
CA SER A 112 3.61 0.94 6.43
C SER A 112 3.40 -0.24 5.47
N ASP A 113 4.38 -0.54 4.62
CA ASP A 113 4.30 -1.68 3.70
C ASP A 113 4.17 -3.00 4.48
N ASP A 114 4.90 -3.16 5.59
CA ASP A 114 4.82 -4.36 6.43
C ASP A 114 3.52 -4.43 7.25
N GLU A 115 2.96 -3.31 7.70
CA GLU A 115 1.62 -3.27 8.29
C GLU A 115 0.54 -3.67 7.28
N TRP A 116 0.65 -3.21 6.03
CA TRP A 116 -0.25 -3.64 4.96
C TRP A 116 -0.13 -5.15 4.70
N VAL A 117 1.09 -5.70 4.67
CA VAL A 117 1.31 -7.15 4.54
C VAL A 117 0.64 -7.91 5.68
N ARG A 118 0.76 -7.44 6.93
CA ARG A 118 0.07 -8.04 8.07
C ARG A 118 -1.45 -8.01 7.90
N ALA A 119 -2.00 -6.86 7.51
CA ALA A 119 -3.43 -6.70 7.32
C ALA A 119 -3.99 -7.52 6.15
N ALA A 120 -3.18 -7.78 5.12
CA ALA A 120 -3.58 -8.57 3.96
C ALA A 120 -3.74 -10.06 4.26
N GLY A 121 -3.03 -10.61 5.25
CA GLY A 121 -3.18 -12.00 5.68
C GLY A 121 -3.04 -12.98 4.51
N GLU A 122 -4.03 -13.84 4.31
CA GLU A 122 -4.06 -14.83 3.23
C GLU A 122 -4.20 -14.21 1.82
N ARG A 123 -4.50 -12.92 1.71
CA ARG A 123 -4.55 -12.18 0.43
C ARG A 123 -3.19 -11.65 0.00
N TYR A 124 -2.17 -11.66 0.85
CA TYR A 124 -0.84 -11.18 0.49
C TYR A 124 -0.13 -12.10 -0.50
N VAL A 125 0.44 -11.52 -1.55
CA VAL A 125 1.30 -12.21 -2.52
C VAL A 125 2.73 -11.67 -2.38
N ASP A 126 3.67 -12.54 -1.98
CA ASP A 126 5.10 -12.19 -1.90
C ASP A 126 5.66 -11.88 -3.31
N ALA A 127 6.32 -10.73 -3.44
CA ALA A 127 6.92 -10.27 -4.68
C ALA A 127 8.22 -11.01 -5.08
N GLY A 128 8.73 -11.91 -4.23
CA GLY A 128 9.89 -12.73 -4.53
C GLY A 128 9.71 -13.59 -5.79
N LEU A 129 10.70 -13.59 -6.69
CA LEU A 129 10.67 -14.37 -7.92
C LEU A 129 11.07 -15.84 -7.72
N GLY A 130 11.57 -16.20 -6.53
CA GLY A 130 11.97 -17.57 -6.21
C GLY A 130 13.17 -18.06 -7.03
N ILE A 131 13.96 -17.12 -7.54
CA ILE A 131 15.21 -17.40 -8.26
C ILE A 131 16.32 -17.63 -7.23
N ASP A 132 17.13 -18.66 -7.47
CA ASP A 132 18.30 -18.94 -6.63
C ASP A 132 19.21 -17.70 -6.56
N LYS A 133 19.66 -17.36 -5.36
CA LYS A 133 20.58 -16.25 -5.13
C LYS A 133 21.91 -16.43 -5.89
N ASP A 134 22.29 -17.67 -6.17
CA ASP A 134 23.52 -18.01 -6.90
C ASP A 134 23.28 -18.06 -8.43
N GLU A 135 22.08 -17.74 -8.90
CA GLU A 135 21.79 -17.61 -10.33
C GLU A 135 22.45 -16.36 -10.93
N GLU A 136 23.35 -16.58 -11.88
CA GLU A 136 24.11 -15.50 -12.51
C GLU A 136 23.53 -15.04 -13.86
N ASP A 137 22.65 -15.83 -14.51
CA ASP A 137 22.04 -15.41 -15.77
C ASP A 137 20.89 -14.40 -15.51
N PRO A 138 21.08 -13.10 -15.82
CA PRO A 138 20.04 -12.09 -15.57
C PRO A 138 18.77 -12.33 -16.40
N SER A 139 18.88 -13.08 -17.51
CA SER A 139 17.75 -13.40 -18.38
C SER A 139 16.72 -14.27 -17.68
N LYS A 140 17.13 -15.18 -16.79
CA LYS A 140 16.20 -16.03 -16.04
C LYS A 140 15.36 -15.22 -15.06
N ARG A 141 15.98 -14.26 -14.36
CA ARG A 141 15.26 -13.34 -13.47
C ARG A 141 14.28 -12.46 -14.26
N TRP A 142 14.72 -11.94 -15.41
CA TRP A 142 13.86 -11.17 -16.29
C TRP A 142 12.64 -11.98 -16.79
N LEU A 143 12.86 -13.23 -17.23
CA LEU A 143 11.79 -14.13 -17.66
C LEU A 143 10.83 -14.49 -16.52
N ALA A 144 11.35 -14.75 -15.31
CA ALA A 144 10.52 -15.02 -14.14
C ALA A 144 9.65 -13.83 -13.76
N ASN A 145 10.23 -12.62 -13.76
CA ASN A 145 9.47 -11.40 -13.53
C ASN A 145 8.40 -11.19 -14.60
N TYR A 146 8.74 -11.37 -15.89
CA TYR A 146 7.77 -11.25 -16.98
C TYR A 146 6.59 -12.23 -16.82
N ARG A 147 6.86 -13.51 -16.51
CA ARG A 147 5.82 -14.51 -16.28
C ARG A 147 4.91 -14.16 -15.11
N ARG A 148 5.49 -13.68 -14.00
CA ARG A 148 4.74 -13.21 -12.83
C ARG A 148 3.79 -12.09 -13.22
N LEU A 149 4.30 -11.05 -13.88
CA LEU A 149 3.51 -9.90 -14.31
C LEU A 149 2.35 -10.34 -15.25
N VAL A 150 2.62 -11.21 -16.22
CA VAL A 150 1.55 -11.73 -17.11
C VAL A 150 0.47 -12.48 -16.32
N SER A 151 0.86 -13.30 -15.33
CA SER A 151 -0.07 -14.03 -14.48
C SER A 151 -0.90 -13.10 -13.59
N GLU A 152 -0.28 -12.07 -13.00
CA GLU A 152 -0.94 -11.09 -12.15
C GLU A 152 -1.90 -10.20 -12.94
N ARG A 153 -1.60 -9.95 -14.22
CA ARG A 153 -2.51 -9.22 -15.12
C ARG A 153 -3.75 -10.03 -15.47
N GLY A 154 -3.58 -11.30 -15.83
CA GLY A 154 -4.61 -12.32 -16.07
C GLY A 154 -6.04 -11.85 -16.40
N ASP A 155 -7.04 -12.53 -15.82
CA ASP A 155 -8.46 -12.14 -15.87
C ASP A 155 -8.76 -11.07 -14.80
N ALA A 156 -7.90 -10.05 -14.68
CA ALA A 156 -8.10 -9.01 -13.69
C ALA A 156 -9.39 -8.24 -13.97
N ASP A 157 -10.28 -8.20 -12.98
CA ASP A 157 -11.32 -7.17 -12.92
C ASP A 157 -10.62 -5.80 -12.80
N VAL A 158 -10.90 -4.93 -13.77
CA VAL A 158 -10.33 -3.59 -13.94
C VAL A 158 -11.39 -2.49 -13.76
N GLU A 159 -12.60 -2.85 -13.35
CA GLU A 159 -13.64 -1.88 -12.99
C GLU A 159 -13.53 -1.55 -11.50
N ILE A 160 -13.83 -0.29 -11.15
CA ILE A 160 -14.00 0.07 -9.74
C ILE A 160 -15.40 -0.36 -9.31
N HIS A 161 -15.45 -1.06 -8.18
CA HIS A 161 -16.68 -1.53 -7.57
C HIS A 161 -16.95 -0.83 -6.24
N PRO A 162 -18.20 -0.82 -5.77
CA PRO A 162 -18.52 -0.43 -4.40
C PRO A 162 -17.72 -1.21 -3.35
N LEU A 163 -17.53 -0.60 -2.19
CA LEU A 163 -16.89 -1.21 -1.02
C LEU A 163 -17.57 -2.55 -0.68
N GLY A 164 -16.76 -3.55 -0.36
CA GLY A 164 -17.19 -4.91 -0.02
C GLY A 164 -17.22 -5.90 -1.19
N HIS A 165 -17.05 -5.44 -2.43
CA HIS A 165 -17.20 -6.28 -3.62
C HIS A 165 -16.22 -7.47 -3.66
N PHE A 166 -14.96 -7.26 -3.27
CA PHE A 166 -13.90 -8.29 -3.33
C PHE A 166 -13.84 -9.17 -2.06
N GLY A 167 -14.84 -9.00 -1.20
CA GLY A 167 -15.02 -9.77 0.03
C GLY A 167 -14.04 -9.40 1.13
N VAL A 168 -14.14 -10.15 2.21
CA VAL A 168 -13.38 -9.96 3.45
C VAL A 168 -12.32 -11.06 3.57
N ASN A 169 -11.13 -10.71 4.05
CA ASN A 169 -10.07 -11.68 4.31
C ASN A 169 -10.23 -12.35 5.70
N GLU A 170 -9.34 -13.29 6.04
CA GLU A 170 -9.43 -14.07 7.28
C GLU A 170 -9.32 -13.22 8.56
N LEU A 171 -8.75 -12.02 8.43
CA LEU A 171 -8.54 -11.06 9.52
C LEU A 171 -9.69 -10.06 9.65
N GLY A 172 -10.65 -10.03 8.71
CA GLY A 172 -11.78 -9.12 8.74
C GLY A 172 -11.64 -7.87 7.86
N VAL A 173 -10.53 -7.71 7.14
CA VAL A 173 -10.26 -6.58 6.24
C VAL A 173 -10.93 -6.82 4.89
N SER A 174 -11.66 -5.83 4.39
CA SER A 174 -12.38 -5.90 3.11
C SER A 174 -11.56 -5.32 1.96
N ASP A 175 -11.78 -5.90 0.78
CA ASP A 175 -11.24 -5.48 -0.52
C ASP A 175 -9.72 -5.40 -0.61
N ILE A 176 -9.00 -5.92 0.39
CA ILE A 176 -7.55 -5.92 0.38
C ILE A 176 -7.03 -6.81 -0.74
N ALA A 177 -6.01 -6.32 -1.45
CA ALA A 177 -5.51 -6.88 -2.71
C ALA A 177 -6.54 -6.96 -3.86
N GLY A 178 -7.65 -6.23 -3.77
CA GLY A 178 -8.67 -6.08 -4.82
C GLY A 178 -9.10 -4.63 -4.99
N ASN A 179 -9.97 -4.36 -5.97
CA ASN A 179 -10.52 -3.04 -6.32
C ASN A 179 -9.48 -1.98 -6.76
N ILE A 180 -8.58 -1.59 -5.86
CA ILE A 180 -7.57 -0.54 -6.04
C ILE A 180 -6.21 -1.01 -5.53
N TRP A 181 -5.16 -0.27 -5.89
CA TRP A 181 -3.93 -0.26 -5.12
C TRP A 181 -3.99 0.82 -4.06
N GLU A 182 -3.22 0.62 -3.01
CA GLU A 182 -3.26 1.43 -1.81
C GLU A 182 -1.87 1.98 -1.50
N TRP A 183 -1.82 3.28 -1.27
CA TRP A 183 -0.61 3.94 -0.78
C TRP A 183 -0.20 3.41 0.59
N THR A 184 1.10 3.27 0.78
CA THR A 184 1.74 3.05 2.08
C THR A 184 2.70 4.19 2.37
N GLU A 185 3.06 4.40 3.63
CA GLU A 185 4.11 5.38 3.99
C GLU A 185 5.53 4.88 3.75
N SER A 186 5.72 3.62 3.37
CA SER A 186 7.05 3.05 3.20
C SER A 186 7.75 3.55 1.93
N CYS A 187 8.97 4.02 2.11
CA CYS A 187 9.82 4.49 1.02
C CYS A 187 10.36 3.31 0.19
N PHE A 188 10.67 3.57 -1.07
CA PHE A 188 11.48 2.64 -1.86
C PHE A 188 12.86 2.45 -1.21
N VAL A 189 13.28 1.20 -1.05
CA VAL A 189 14.59 0.87 -0.48
C VAL A 189 15.52 0.37 -1.57
N ASN A 190 16.76 0.85 -1.59
CA ASN A 190 17.86 0.19 -2.30
C ASN A 190 18.78 -0.45 -1.27
N GLY A 191 19.04 -1.75 -1.40
CA GLY A 191 19.80 -2.51 -0.43
C GLY A 191 20.92 -3.37 -1.02
N GLN A 192 21.97 -3.58 -0.23
CA GLN A 192 22.97 -4.61 -0.44
C GLN A 192 22.68 -5.79 0.47
N VAL A 193 22.79 -7.00 -0.06
CA VAL A 193 22.63 -8.26 0.63
C VAL A 193 24.02 -8.90 0.77
N SER A 194 24.24 -9.60 1.88
CA SER A 194 25.43 -10.40 2.11
C SER A 194 25.68 -11.39 0.97
N GLU A 195 26.94 -11.79 0.79
CA GLU A 195 27.35 -12.72 -0.29
C GLU A 195 26.60 -14.07 -0.21
N ASP A 196 26.28 -14.53 1.01
CA ASP A 196 25.48 -15.72 1.24
C ASP A 196 23.96 -15.51 1.05
N GLY A 197 23.51 -14.30 0.70
CA GLY A 197 22.13 -13.93 0.44
C GLY A 197 21.22 -13.90 1.68
N SER A 198 21.77 -14.01 2.88
CA SER A 198 20.99 -14.24 4.10
C SER A 198 20.53 -12.97 4.81
N THR A 199 21.26 -11.85 4.66
CA THR A 199 20.99 -10.62 5.41
C THR A 199 21.17 -9.37 4.55
N VAL A 200 20.33 -8.36 4.78
CA VAL A 200 20.55 -7.01 4.24
C VAL A 200 21.67 -6.36 5.07
N VAL A 201 22.76 -5.95 4.43
CA VAL A 201 23.95 -5.39 5.10
C VAL A 201 24.02 -3.87 5.01
N GLU A 202 23.43 -3.30 3.96
CA GLU A 202 23.33 -1.84 3.77
C GLU A 202 22.00 -1.51 3.09
N GLN A 203 21.41 -0.37 3.43
CA GLN A 203 20.20 0.10 2.77
C GLN A 203 20.10 1.62 2.76
N THR A 204 19.47 2.16 1.71
CA THR A 204 19.15 3.59 1.56
C THR A 204 17.69 3.74 1.17
N ASN A 205 17.00 4.69 1.82
CA ASN A 205 15.58 4.97 1.57
C ASN A 205 15.43 6.15 0.60
N TYR A 206 14.53 6.02 -0.37
CA TYR A 206 14.21 7.03 -1.37
C TYR A 206 12.73 7.39 -1.30
N CYS A 207 12.37 8.33 -0.42
CA CYS A 207 10.98 8.61 -0.10
C CYS A 207 10.20 9.42 -1.16
N GLY A 208 10.87 9.89 -2.22
CA GLY A 208 10.19 10.40 -3.41
C GLY A 208 9.46 9.30 -4.20
N VAL A 209 9.72 8.02 -3.89
CA VAL A 209 9.02 6.86 -4.40
C VAL A 209 8.51 6.05 -3.20
N ARG A 210 7.23 5.69 -3.21
CA ARG A 210 6.62 4.89 -2.13
C ARG A 210 6.23 3.52 -2.63
N ALA A 211 6.21 2.56 -1.72
CA ALA A 211 5.57 1.29 -1.95
C ALA A 211 4.06 1.48 -2.00
N VAL A 212 3.42 0.89 -3.01
CA VAL A 212 1.98 0.74 -3.09
C VAL A 212 1.65 -0.74 -3.13
N GLN A 213 0.57 -1.12 -2.46
CA GLN A 213 0.18 -2.52 -2.32
C GLN A 213 -1.18 -2.78 -2.96
N GLY A 214 -1.46 -4.03 -3.32
CA GLY A 214 -2.64 -4.41 -4.09
C GLY A 214 -2.51 -5.87 -4.52
N LYS A 215 -2.91 -6.20 -5.75
CA LYS A 215 -2.71 -7.55 -6.32
C LYS A 215 -1.22 -7.94 -6.36
N HIS A 216 -0.35 -6.96 -6.54
CA HIS A 216 1.09 -7.08 -6.42
C HIS A 216 1.67 -5.77 -5.90
N ARG A 217 2.81 -5.85 -5.20
CA ARG A 217 3.55 -4.67 -4.77
C ARG A 217 4.10 -3.91 -5.98
N ALA A 218 3.91 -2.60 -6.01
CA ALA A 218 4.51 -1.71 -7.00
C ALA A 218 5.15 -0.49 -6.30
N PHE A 219 5.85 0.33 -7.07
CA PHE A 219 6.53 1.53 -6.57
C PHE A 219 6.17 2.73 -7.43
N ILE A 220 5.62 3.76 -6.80
CA ILE A 220 5.08 4.94 -7.50
C ILE A 220 5.69 6.20 -6.90
N ILE A 221 6.00 7.17 -7.77
CA ILE A 221 6.50 8.48 -7.36
C ILE A 221 5.39 9.23 -6.60
N GLU A 222 5.71 9.82 -5.46
CA GLU A 222 4.74 10.27 -4.46
C GLU A 222 3.69 11.29 -4.96
N PHE A 223 4.01 12.08 -6.00
CA PHE A 223 3.09 13.07 -6.58
C PHE A 223 2.21 12.54 -7.72
N VAL A 224 2.40 11.29 -8.16
CA VAL A 224 1.60 10.68 -9.23
C VAL A 224 0.24 10.27 -8.69
N ARG A 225 -0.83 10.64 -9.38
CA ARG A 225 -2.21 10.24 -9.05
C ARG A 225 -2.68 9.06 -9.91
N ASP A 226 -2.47 9.17 -11.22
CA ASP A 226 -2.76 8.11 -12.18
C ASP A 226 -1.50 7.24 -12.41
N ALA A 227 -1.51 6.05 -11.81
CA ALA A 227 -0.45 5.06 -11.97
C ALA A 227 -0.26 4.60 -13.41
N LYS A 228 -1.29 4.64 -14.27
CA LYS A 228 -1.19 4.18 -15.67
C LYS A 228 -0.22 5.03 -16.49
N VAL A 229 -0.08 6.31 -16.14
CA VAL A 229 0.77 7.28 -16.84
C VAL A 229 2.08 7.60 -16.12
N GLY A 230 2.28 7.07 -14.90
CA GLY A 230 3.34 7.47 -13.98
C GLY A 230 4.79 7.18 -14.38
N GLY A 231 5.06 6.33 -15.39
CA GLY A 231 6.40 6.04 -15.90
C GLY A 231 7.34 5.31 -14.92
N CYS A 232 8.26 4.48 -15.45
CA CYS A 232 9.30 3.71 -14.76
C CYS A 232 8.93 3.01 -13.42
N ALA A 233 7.66 2.75 -13.16
CA ALA A 233 7.25 1.87 -12.07
C ALA A 233 7.78 0.46 -12.33
N VAL A 234 8.38 -0.17 -11.31
CA VAL A 234 8.77 -1.58 -11.41
C VAL A 234 7.51 -2.42 -11.34
N GLY A 235 7.16 -3.08 -12.44
CA GLY A 235 6.00 -3.98 -12.52
C GLY A 235 4.87 -3.43 -13.39
N ILE A 236 3.68 -4.01 -13.27
CA ILE A 236 2.48 -3.52 -13.95
C ILE A 236 1.95 -2.34 -13.14
N PRO A 237 1.72 -1.17 -13.77
CA PRO A 237 1.17 -0.04 -13.06
C PRO A 237 -0.23 -0.39 -12.54
N PRO A 238 -0.56 0.00 -11.31
CA PRO A 238 -1.91 -0.08 -10.79
C PRO A 238 -2.95 0.55 -11.71
N ASP A 239 -4.14 -0.05 -11.79
CA ASP A 239 -5.23 0.52 -12.60
C ASP A 239 -5.85 1.75 -11.93
N TYR A 240 -5.90 1.74 -10.59
CA TYR A 240 -6.39 2.83 -9.76
C TYR A 240 -5.62 2.86 -8.45
N LEU A 241 -5.29 4.07 -8.00
CA LEU A 241 -4.61 4.33 -6.74
C LEU A 241 -5.55 5.06 -5.78
N GLY A 242 -5.75 4.47 -4.62
CA GLY A 242 -6.37 5.10 -3.45
C GLY A 242 -5.60 4.70 -2.19
N PHE A 243 -6.29 4.58 -1.07
CA PHE A 243 -5.62 4.32 0.21
C PHE A 243 -6.63 3.89 1.29
N ARG A 244 -6.07 3.34 2.37
CA ARG A 244 -6.74 3.15 3.66
C ARG A 244 -5.81 3.63 4.78
N LEU A 245 -6.36 3.90 5.96
CA LEU A 245 -5.59 4.38 7.10
C LEU A 245 -5.49 3.35 8.21
N VAL A 246 -4.45 3.49 9.02
CA VAL A 246 -4.29 2.83 10.32
C VAL A 246 -4.42 3.86 11.44
N ARG A 247 -4.92 3.42 12.58
CA ARG A 247 -5.01 4.24 13.80
C ARG A 247 -3.86 3.89 14.73
N GLU A 248 -3.14 4.90 15.20
CA GLU A 248 -2.14 4.70 16.25
C GLU A 248 -2.82 4.52 17.60
N GLY A 249 -2.33 3.54 18.37
CA GLY A 249 -2.82 3.18 19.71
C GLY A 249 -2.23 4.01 20.83
#